data_AF-A0A7J4RXT7-F1
#
_entry.id   AF-A0A7J4RXT7-F1
#
_cell.length_a   1.000
_cell.length_b   1.000
_cell.length_c   1.000
_cell.angle_alpha   90.00
_cell.angle_beta   90.00
_cell.angle_gamma   90.00
#
_symmetry.space_group_name_H-M   'P 1'
#
loop_
_entity.id
_entity.type
_entity.pdbx_description
1 polymer ?
#
loop_
_entity_poly.entity_id
_entity_poly.type
_entity_poly.pdbx_seq_one_letter_code
_entity_poly.pdbx_strand_id
1 'polypeptide(L)'
;MSPAQWMRFVEDNWPKESAKQFDVPINPFSFSSWSILGTLSLIGGSTEVPKLHKLLGPHRMITKRHTQRLVKWLEEEKWINKQFNHIPFSDAKVFKLKQDRLGFGRLSLALWPLRGSISSWRRANPQGDWEHALEDILSNPRIPGYQLKKSLNDVFARLSILTSGHDDCPVPKNEAELMIWWKMPPP
;
A
#
# COMPACT_ATOMS: atom_id res chain seq x y z
N MET A 1 -10.33 -7.10 8.10
CA MET A 1 -9.65 -7.90 7.05
C MET A 1 -8.24 -8.21 7.49
N SER A 2 -7.79 -9.45 7.28
CA SER A 2 -6.38 -9.83 7.37
C SER A 2 -5.55 -9.15 6.27
N PRO A 3 -4.22 -9.08 6.40
CA PRO A 3 -3.33 -8.66 5.32
C PRO A 3 -3.59 -9.38 3.98
N ALA A 4 -3.71 -10.71 3.98
CA ALA A 4 -4.01 -11.48 2.77
C ALA A 4 -5.35 -11.06 2.14
N GLN A 5 -6.38 -10.87 2.97
CA GLN A 5 -7.70 -10.39 2.52
C GLN A 5 -7.62 -8.97 1.93
N TRP A 6 -6.80 -8.08 2.51
CA TRP A 6 -6.56 -6.75 1.94
C TRP A 6 -5.92 -6.81 0.56
N MET A 7 -4.96 -7.71 0.34
CA MET A 7 -4.33 -7.89 -0.97
C MET A 7 -5.34 -8.36 -2.01
N ARG A 8 -6.15 -9.37 -1.67
CA ARG A 8 -7.25 -9.87 -2.51
C ARG A 8 -8.26 -8.77 -2.82
N PHE A 9 -8.78 -8.11 -1.78
CA PHE A 9 -9.76 -7.03 -1.91
C PHE A 9 -9.29 -5.94 -2.87
N VAL A 10 -8.04 -5.47 -2.71
CA VAL A 10 -7.52 -4.41 -3.57
C VAL A 10 -7.31 -4.90 -5.01
N GLU A 11 -6.85 -6.13 -5.20
CA GLU A 11 -6.70 -6.68 -6.55
C GLU A 11 -8.03 -6.82 -7.29
N ASP A 12 -9.07 -7.28 -6.60
CA ASP A 12 -10.40 -7.48 -7.16
C ASP A 12 -11.10 -6.15 -7.48
N ASN A 13 -10.78 -5.11 -6.70
CA ASN A 13 -11.40 -3.80 -6.84
C ASN A 13 -10.54 -2.79 -7.61
N TRP A 14 -9.35 -3.17 -8.08
CA TRP A 14 -8.48 -2.25 -8.82
C TRP A 14 -9.03 -2.01 -10.24
N PRO A 15 -9.32 -0.77 -10.67
CA PRO A 15 -9.89 -0.48 -11.99
C PRO A 15 -8.86 -0.64 -13.11
N LYS A 16 -8.59 -1.88 -13.53
CA LYS A 16 -7.50 -2.23 -14.46
C LYS A 16 -7.66 -1.58 -15.84
N GLU A 17 -8.88 -1.53 -16.36
CA GLU A 17 -9.17 -1.00 -17.69
C GLU A 17 -8.95 0.51 -17.76
N SER A 18 -9.54 1.27 -16.84
CA SER A 18 -9.34 2.71 -16.78
C SER A 18 -7.91 3.09 -16.39
N ALA A 19 -7.25 2.29 -15.53
CA ALA A 19 -5.83 2.50 -15.21
C ALA A 19 -4.96 2.49 -16.48
N LYS A 20 -5.23 1.57 -17.41
CA LYS A 20 -4.55 1.51 -18.70
C LYS A 20 -4.84 2.75 -19.56
N GLN A 21 -6.10 3.20 -19.60
CA GLN A 21 -6.51 4.38 -20.38
C GLN A 21 -5.88 5.68 -19.85
N PHE A 22 -5.72 5.80 -18.54
CA PHE A 22 -5.07 6.94 -17.89
C PHE A 22 -3.55 6.87 -17.90
N ASP A 23 -2.98 5.80 -18.45
CA ASP A 23 -1.55 5.46 -18.44
C ASP A 23 -0.95 5.60 -17.02
N VAL A 24 -1.61 4.89 -16.10
CA VAL A 24 -1.23 4.66 -14.71
C VAL A 24 -1.11 3.15 -14.45
N PRO A 25 -0.55 2.71 -13.30
CA PRO A 25 -0.30 1.29 -13.08
C PRO A 25 -1.58 0.45 -13.04
N ILE A 26 -1.62 -0.56 -13.92
CA ILE A 26 -2.69 -1.57 -13.98
C ILE A 26 -2.66 -2.49 -12.75
N ASN A 27 -1.49 -2.62 -12.10
CA ASN A 27 -1.31 -3.45 -10.93
C ASN A 27 -1.33 -2.58 -9.64
N PRO A 28 -2.21 -2.88 -8.66
CA PRO A 28 -2.23 -2.14 -7.39
C PRO A 28 -0.95 -2.28 -6.56
N PHE A 29 -0.14 -3.31 -6.80
CA PHE A 29 1.13 -3.60 -6.11
C PHE A 29 2.34 -2.92 -6.76
N SER A 30 2.11 -1.98 -7.66
CA SER A 30 3.18 -1.16 -8.25
C SER A 30 3.82 -0.25 -7.21
N PHE A 31 5.07 0.13 -7.46
CA PHE A 31 5.78 1.11 -6.64
C PHE A 31 4.98 2.40 -6.46
N SER A 32 4.50 3.01 -7.55
CA SER A 32 3.78 4.28 -7.48
C SER A 32 2.42 4.18 -6.78
N SER A 33 1.70 3.05 -6.94
CA SER A 33 0.43 2.82 -6.26
C SER A 33 0.65 2.79 -4.74
N TRP A 34 1.63 2.01 -4.27
CA TRP A 34 1.97 1.94 -2.84
C TRP A 34 2.53 3.26 -2.32
N SER A 35 3.33 3.98 -3.10
CA SER A 35 3.85 5.29 -2.70
C SER A 35 2.73 6.27 -2.37
N ILE A 36 1.73 6.37 -3.24
CA ILE A 36 0.63 7.32 -3.09
C ILE A 36 -0.37 6.87 -2.03
N LEU A 37 -0.86 5.63 -2.11
CA LEU A 37 -1.85 5.09 -1.16
C LEU A 37 -1.27 5.02 0.26
N GLY A 38 -0.02 4.57 0.39
CA GLY A 38 0.68 4.56 1.66
C GLY A 38 0.83 5.95 2.24
N THR A 39 1.31 6.92 1.45
CA THR A 39 1.46 8.31 1.96
C THR A 39 0.12 8.93 2.34
N LEU A 40 -0.92 8.76 1.53
CA LEU A 40 -2.26 9.25 1.86
C LEU A 40 -2.82 8.61 3.13
N SER A 41 -2.47 7.36 3.44
CA SER A 41 -2.94 6.67 4.65
C SER A 41 -2.36 7.22 5.96
N LEU A 42 -1.24 7.94 5.89
CA LEU A 42 -0.61 8.61 7.06
C LEU A 42 -1.17 10.01 7.29
N ILE A 43 -1.72 10.64 6.25
CA ILE A 43 -2.27 11.99 6.36
C ILE A 43 -3.66 11.85 6.97
N GLY A 44 -3.82 12.22 8.25
CA GLY A 44 -5.10 12.14 8.97
C GLY A 44 -6.24 13.00 8.37
N GLY A 45 -5.93 13.85 7.40
CA GLY A 45 -6.85 14.76 6.72
C GLY A 45 -6.64 14.82 5.20
N SER A 46 -7.24 15.83 4.57
CA SER A 46 -7.13 16.04 3.12
C SER A 46 -5.81 16.77 2.78
N THR A 47 -5.21 16.46 1.62
CA THR A 47 -3.92 17.04 1.18
C THR A 47 -3.94 17.47 -0.28
N GLU A 48 -3.18 18.50 -0.63
CA GLU A 48 -2.98 18.89 -2.03
C GLU A 48 -1.89 18.04 -2.70
N VAL A 49 -1.92 17.95 -4.03
CA VAL A 49 -0.91 17.20 -4.79
C VAL A 49 0.54 17.67 -4.54
N PRO A 50 0.85 18.98 -4.51
CA PRO A 50 2.22 19.43 -4.23
C PRO A 50 2.71 19.02 -2.83
N LYS A 51 1.84 19.06 -1.83
CA LYS A 51 2.16 18.64 -0.46
C LYS A 51 2.33 17.12 -0.37
N LEU A 52 1.41 16.35 -0.99
CA LEU A 52 1.51 14.89 -1.10
C LEU A 52 2.84 14.47 -1.75
N HIS A 53 3.22 15.10 -2.86
CA HIS A 53 4.45 14.80 -3.58
C HIS A 53 5.70 14.98 -2.70
N LYS A 54 5.75 16.07 -1.91
CA LYS A 54 6.84 16.31 -0.95
C LYS A 54 6.89 15.23 0.15
N LEU A 55 5.73 14.74 0.60
CA LEU A 55 5.61 13.74 1.67
C LEU A 55 5.96 12.31 1.26
N LEU A 56 6.15 12.03 -0.03
CA LEU A 56 6.57 10.70 -0.49
C LEU A 56 7.92 10.30 0.15
N GLY A 57 8.84 11.25 0.29
CA GLY A 57 10.20 11.00 0.75
C GLY A 57 11.04 10.22 -0.28
N PRO A 58 12.35 10.06 -0.02
CA PRO A 58 13.31 9.59 -1.02
C PRO A 58 13.05 8.16 -1.50
N HIS A 59 12.65 7.25 -0.60
CA HIS A 59 12.47 5.83 -0.92
C HIS A 59 11.19 5.52 -1.71
N ARG A 60 10.23 6.45 -1.77
CA ARG A 60 8.92 6.28 -2.41
C ARG A 60 8.66 7.32 -3.50
N MET A 61 9.68 8.13 -3.82
CA MET A 61 9.55 9.27 -4.72
C MET A 61 9.16 8.84 -6.13
N ILE A 62 8.19 9.54 -6.70
CA ILE A 62 7.83 9.47 -8.12
C ILE A 62 7.82 10.88 -8.70
N THR A 63 7.76 11.03 -10.03
CA THR A 63 7.71 12.36 -10.63
C THR A 63 6.42 13.10 -10.23
N LYS A 64 6.49 14.44 -10.16
CA LYS A 64 5.31 15.27 -9.85
C LYS A 64 4.19 15.07 -10.87
N ARG A 65 4.54 14.93 -12.15
CA ARG A 65 3.59 14.61 -13.24
C ARG A 65 2.90 13.27 -13.00
N HIS A 66 3.64 12.22 -12.64
CA HIS A 66 3.06 10.90 -12.34
C HIS A 66 2.16 10.94 -11.10
N THR A 67 2.56 11.69 -10.09
CA THR A 67 1.75 11.93 -8.87
C THR A 67 0.41 12.57 -9.24
N GLN A 68 0.43 13.65 -10.04
CA GLN A 68 -0.78 14.35 -10.49
C GLN A 68 -1.72 13.44 -11.26
N ARG A 69 -1.18 12.65 -12.20
CA ARG A 69 -1.97 11.71 -12.99
C ARG A 69 -2.61 10.62 -12.13
N LEU A 70 -1.83 10.02 -11.24
CA LEU A 70 -2.32 8.96 -10.38
C LEU A 70 -3.39 9.46 -9.40
N VAL A 71 -3.18 10.63 -8.79
CA VAL A 71 -4.17 11.25 -7.90
C VAL A 71 -5.46 11.58 -8.65
N LYS A 72 -5.36 12.16 -9.85
CA LYS A 72 -6.52 12.46 -10.69
C LYS A 72 -7.30 11.18 -11.04
N TRP A 73 -6.63 10.13 -11.47
CA TRP A 73 -7.28 8.86 -11.77
C TRP A 73 -7.93 8.22 -10.51
N LEU A 74 -7.24 8.24 -9.36
CA LEU A 74 -7.81 7.75 -8.10
C LEU A 74 -9.05 8.56 -7.65
N GLU A 75 -9.11 9.86 -7.96
CA GLU A 75 -10.30 10.70 -7.72
C GLU A 75 -11.47 10.22 -8.59
N GLU A 76 -11.24 10.02 -9.89
CA GLU A 76 -12.26 9.60 -10.85
C GLU A 76 -12.81 8.21 -10.55
N GLU A 77 -11.92 7.28 -10.15
CA GLU A 77 -12.27 5.93 -9.73
C GLU A 77 -12.79 5.84 -8.28
N LYS A 78 -12.97 7.00 -7.62
CA LYS A 78 -13.50 7.10 -6.26
C LYS A 78 -12.69 6.28 -5.24
N TRP A 79 -11.38 6.14 -5.43
CA TRP A 79 -10.46 5.60 -4.42
C TRP A 79 -10.10 6.65 -3.36
N ILE A 80 -10.09 7.92 -3.75
CA ILE A 80 -9.88 9.07 -2.87
C ILE A 80 -11.07 10.01 -2.96
N ASN A 81 -11.38 10.67 -1.85
CA ASN A 81 -12.36 11.74 -1.79
C ASN A 81 -11.66 13.07 -2.07
N LYS A 82 -12.30 13.91 -2.88
CA LYS A 82 -11.91 15.30 -3.07
C LYS A 82 -12.78 16.20 -2.20
N GLN A 83 -12.13 17.19 -1.60
CA GLN A 83 -12.79 18.27 -0.89
C GLN A 83 -12.20 19.60 -1.39
N PHE A 84 -13.00 20.66 -1.29
CA PHE A 84 -12.54 22.03 -1.47
C PHE A 84 -12.41 22.66 -0.10
N ASN A 85 -11.22 23.13 0.24
CA ASN A 85 -11.07 23.97 1.42
C ASN A 85 -11.34 25.40 0.96
N HIS A 86 -12.47 25.99 1.36
CA HIS A 86 -12.69 27.41 1.19
C HIS A 86 -11.85 28.17 2.21
N ILE A 87 -10.68 28.62 1.77
CA ILE A 87 -9.83 29.56 2.50
C ILE A 87 -9.83 30.86 1.68
N PRO A 88 -9.91 32.05 2.30
CA PRO A 88 -9.78 33.30 1.58
C PRO A 88 -8.53 33.26 0.69
N PHE A 89 -8.69 33.54 -0.61
CA PHE A 89 -7.63 33.61 -1.63
C PHE A 89 -6.99 32.27 -2.06
N SER A 90 -7.56 31.10 -1.73
CA SER A 90 -7.08 29.81 -2.24
C SER A 90 -8.19 28.77 -2.38
N ASP A 91 -8.49 28.39 -3.63
CA ASP A 91 -9.33 27.22 -3.95
C ASP A 91 -8.44 26.01 -4.26
N ALA A 92 -7.80 25.47 -3.22
CA ALA A 92 -6.98 24.28 -3.38
C ALA A 92 -7.83 23.00 -3.29
N LYS A 93 -7.71 22.14 -4.32
CA LYS A 93 -8.27 20.78 -4.29
C LYS A 93 -7.45 19.93 -3.33
N VAL A 94 -8.10 19.44 -2.29
CA VAL A 94 -7.50 18.54 -1.30
C VAL A 94 -8.09 17.14 -1.42
N PHE A 95 -7.27 16.13 -1.17
CA PHE A 95 -7.56 14.73 -1.40
C PHE A 95 -7.34 13.90 -0.15
N LYS A 96 -8.23 12.96 0.13
CA LYS A 96 -8.15 12.03 1.27
C LYS A 96 -8.44 10.61 0.83
N LEU A 97 -7.64 9.64 1.27
CA LEU A 97 -7.92 8.22 1.02
C LEU A 97 -9.25 7.83 1.69
N LYS A 98 -10.09 7.06 0.99
CA LYS A 98 -11.33 6.58 1.59
C LYS A 98 -11.07 5.63 2.75
N GLN A 99 -12.00 5.63 3.71
CA GLN A 99 -11.90 4.84 4.94
C GLN A 99 -11.76 3.34 4.67
N ASP A 100 -12.54 2.82 3.73
CA ASP A 100 -12.51 1.41 3.27
C ASP A 100 -11.20 1.03 2.56
N ARG A 101 -10.32 1.99 2.25
CA ARG A 101 -9.01 1.76 1.60
C ARG A 101 -7.83 2.07 2.53
N LEU A 102 -8.08 2.64 3.72
CA LEU A 102 -7.02 3.01 4.66
C LEU A 102 -6.20 1.82 5.13
N GLY A 103 -6.84 0.68 5.40
CA GLY A 103 -6.15 -0.52 5.88
C GLY A 103 -5.09 -1.00 4.89
N PHE A 104 -5.42 -1.07 3.60
CA PHE A 104 -4.44 -1.38 2.56
C PHE A 104 -3.35 -0.31 2.44
N GLY A 105 -3.70 0.98 2.54
CA GLY A 105 -2.72 2.06 2.53
C GLY A 105 -1.66 1.87 3.64
N ARG A 106 -2.09 1.60 4.88
CA ARG A 106 -1.17 1.33 6.00
C ARG A 106 -0.39 0.04 5.79
N LEU A 107 -1.04 -1.02 5.29
CA LEU A 107 -0.39 -2.29 4.97
C LEU A 107 0.74 -2.12 3.95
N SER A 108 0.54 -1.29 2.92
CA SER A 108 1.54 -1.00 1.90
C SER A 108 2.80 -0.32 2.47
N LEU A 109 2.65 0.42 3.58
CA LEU A 109 3.77 1.03 4.28
C LEU A 109 4.51 0.03 5.16
N ALA A 110 3.77 -0.78 5.90
CA ALA A 110 4.33 -1.83 6.74
C ALA A 110 5.15 -2.82 5.89
N LEU A 111 4.58 -3.26 4.77
CA LEU A 111 5.18 -4.26 3.88
C LEU A 111 6.06 -3.68 2.79
N TRP A 112 6.34 -2.38 2.80
CA TRP A 112 7.18 -1.73 1.80
C TRP A 112 8.50 -2.48 1.51
N PRO A 113 9.24 -3.00 2.51
CA PRO A 113 10.47 -3.76 2.27
C PRO A 113 10.26 -5.02 1.41
N LEU A 114 9.07 -5.63 1.49
CA LEU A 114 8.70 -6.83 0.73
C LEU A 114 7.94 -6.52 -0.58
N ARG A 115 7.68 -5.25 -0.91
CA ARG A 115 6.91 -4.83 -2.10
C ARG A 115 7.42 -5.47 -3.38
N GLY A 116 8.75 -5.53 -3.55
CA GLY A 116 9.39 -6.15 -4.71
C GLY A 116 9.06 -7.63 -4.83
N SER A 117 9.21 -8.37 -3.73
CA SER A 117 8.92 -9.80 -3.66
C SER A 117 7.43 -10.09 -3.87
N ILE A 118 6.54 -9.30 -3.26
CA ILE A 118 5.08 -9.39 -3.42
C ILE A 118 4.68 -9.18 -4.88
N SER A 119 5.16 -8.09 -5.50
CA SER A 119 4.85 -7.78 -6.90
C SER A 119 5.44 -8.81 -7.86
N SER A 120 6.59 -9.40 -7.52
CA SER A 120 7.19 -10.49 -8.29
C SER A 120 6.39 -11.78 -8.16
N TRP A 121 6.04 -12.17 -6.92
CA TRP A 121 5.25 -13.36 -6.62
C TRP A 121 3.91 -13.32 -7.34
N ARG A 122 3.18 -12.19 -7.29
CA ARG A 122 1.87 -12.12 -7.94
C ARG A 122 1.95 -12.24 -9.47
N ARG A 123 3.03 -11.73 -10.09
CA ARG A 123 3.25 -11.90 -11.53
C ARG A 123 3.57 -13.35 -11.90
N ALA A 124 4.32 -14.06 -11.05
CA ALA A 124 4.63 -15.47 -11.24
C ALA A 124 3.44 -16.38 -10.94
N ASN A 125 2.54 -15.95 -10.04
CA ASN A 125 1.37 -16.69 -9.59
C ASN A 125 0.07 -15.88 -9.80
N PRO A 126 -0.39 -15.64 -11.05
CA PRO A 126 -1.57 -14.80 -11.32
C PRO A 126 -2.88 -15.34 -10.74
N GLN A 127 -2.94 -16.64 -10.43
CA GLN A 127 -4.08 -17.29 -9.79
C GLN A 127 -3.74 -17.84 -8.40
N GLY A 128 -2.55 -17.51 -7.88
CA GLY A 128 -2.13 -17.94 -6.54
C GLY A 128 -3.00 -17.33 -5.45
N ASP A 129 -3.19 -18.07 -4.36
CA ASP A 129 -3.92 -17.59 -3.21
C ASP A 129 -3.06 -16.63 -2.38
N TRP A 130 -3.60 -15.44 -2.08
CA TRP A 130 -2.96 -14.46 -1.23
C TRP A 130 -2.62 -15.00 0.16
N GLU A 131 -3.37 -15.97 0.69
CA GLU A 131 -3.07 -16.59 1.99
C GLU A 131 -1.71 -17.30 2.00
N HIS A 132 -1.31 -17.92 0.89
CA HIS A 132 -0.04 -18.63 0.75
C HIS A 132 1.10 -17.73 0.25
N ALA A 133 0.78 -16.52 -0.21
CA ALA A 133 1.75 -15.62 -0.84
C ALA A 133 2.97 -15.32 0.01
N LEU A 134 2.77 -15.04 1.30
CA LEU A 134 3.89 -14.72 2.18
C LEU A 134 4.79 -15.96 2.37
N GLU A 135 4.21 -17.14 2.53
CA GLU A 135 4.95 -18.41 2.69
C GLU A 135 5.87 -18.67 1.49
N ASP A 136 5.31 -18.54 0.29
CA ASP A 136 6.04 -18.71 -0.97
C ASP A 136 7.15 -17.67 -1.14
N ILE A 137 6.92 -16.44 -0.67
CA ILE A 137 7.92 -15.36 -0.73
C ILE A 137 9.08 -15.66 0.20
N LEU A 138 8.81 -16.11 1.42
CA LEU A 138 9.82 -16.36 2.44
C LEU A 138 10.65 -17.62 2.14
N SER A 139 10.02 -18.62 1.52
CA SER A 139 10.69 -19.84 1.08
C SER A 139 11.41 -19.73 -0.27
N ASN A 140 11.34 -18.56 -0.94
CA ASN A 140 11.87 -18.40 -2.30
C ASN A 140 13.42 -18.44 -2.32
N PRO A 141 14.05 -19.48 -2.92
CA PRO A 141 15.50 -19.62 -2.92
C PRO A 141 16.22 -18.55 -3.75
N ARG A 142 15.49 -17.80 -4.59
CA ARG A 142 16.06 -16.70 -5.39
C ARG A 142 16.33 -15.44 -4.57
N ILE A 143 15.79 -15.33 -3.36
CA ILE A 143 16.03 -14.21 -2.46
C ILE A 143 17.15 -14.60 -1.50
N PRO A 144 18.31 -13.92 -1.52
CA PRO A 144 19.39 -14.23 -0.58
C PRO A 144 18.92 -14.06 0.87
N GLY A 145 19.21 -15.05 1.73
CA GLY A 145 18.71 -15.07 3.11
C GLY A 145 19.05 -13.81 3.92
N TYR A 146 20.21 -13.18 3.69
CA TYR A 146 20.57 -11.93 4.35
C TYR A 146 19.68 -10.74 3.93
N GLN A 147 19.27 -10.68 2.66
CA GLN A 147 18.36 -9.64 2.16
C GLN A 147 16.96 -9.85 2.70
N LEU A 148 16.52 -11.11 2.76
CA LEU A 148 15.22 -11.48 3.32
C LEU A 148 15.15 -11.10 4.81
N LYS A 149 16.15 -11.51 5.58
CA LYS A 149 16.26 -11.18 7.01
C LYS A 149 16.24 -9.67 7.26
N LYS A 150 16.98 -8.89 6.46
CA LYS A 150 16.94 -7.43 6.54
C LYS A 150 15.54 -6.88 6.25
N SER A 151 14.90 -7.37 5.19
CA SER A 151 13.57 -6.92 4.80
C SER A 151 12.52 -7.24 5.87
N LEU A 152 12.61 -8.42 6.51
CA LEU A 152 11.76 -8.81 7.63
C LEU A 152 11.98 -7.90 8.85
N ASN A 153 13.22 -7.63 9.22
CA ASN A 153 13.52 -6.69 10.31
C ASN A 153 12.95 -5.30 10.04
N ASP A 154 13.06 -4.81 8.80
CA ASP A 154 12.48 -3.54 8.40
C ASP A 154 10.94 -3.58 8.47
N VAL A 155 10.30 -4.71 8.13
CA VAL A 155 8.85 -4.91 8.29
C VAL A 155 8.46 -4.86 9.77
N PHE A 156 9.16 -5.57 10.64
CA PHE A 156 8.88 -5.57 12.08
C PHE A 156 9.03 -4.17 12.69
N ALA A 157 10.10 -3.45 12.33
CA ALA A 157 10.31 -2.07 12.78
C ALA A 157 9.21 -1.11 12.28
N ARG A 158 8.65 -1.36 11.09
CA ARG A 158 7.51 -0.58 10.57
C ARG A 158 6.22 -0.92 11.29
N LEU A 159 5.94 -2.20 11.52
CA LEU A 159 4.75 -2.64 12.25
C LEU A 159 4.78 -2.18 13.71
N SER A 160 5.95 -2.08 14.35
CA SER A 160 6.03 -1.51 15.71
C SER A 160 5.64 -0.03 15.78
N ILE A 161 5.77 0.71 14.66
CA ILE A 161 5.36 2.11 14.55
C ILE A 161 3.89 2.23 14.12
N LEU A 162 3.47 1.40 13.16
CA LEU A 162 2.14 1.45 12.54
C LEU A 162 1.08 0.63 13.26
N THR A 163 1.49 -0.19 14.24
CA THR A 163 0.74 -1.27 14.90
C THR A 163 0.41 -2.45 13.99
N SER A 164 -0.22 -3.49 14.57
CA SER A 164 -0.69 -4.69 13.85
C SER A 164 -1.88 -4.40 12.93
N GLY A 165 -2.54 -3.26 13.11
CA GLY A 165 -3.76 -2.88 12.41
C GLY A 165 -5.03 -3.53 12.94
N HIS A 166 -4.96 -4.33 14.01
CA HIS A 166 -6.10 -4.88 14.73
C HIS A 166 -6.01 -4.50 16.20
N ASP A 167 -7.14 -4.14 16.80
CA ASP A 167 -7.19 -3.85 18.23
C ASP A 167 -6.87 -5.13 19.01
N ASP A 168 -6.10 -4.97 20.10
CA ASP A 168 -5.63 -6.06 20.98
C ASP A 168 -4.80 -7.19 20.33
N CYS A 169 -4.40 -7.05 19.06
CA CYS A 169 -3.51 -7.99 18.39
C CYS A 169 -2.05 -7.51 18.48
N PRO A 170 -1.12 -8.31 19.05
CA PRO A 170 0.27 -7.93 19.13
C PRO A 170 0.92 -7.82 17.74
N VAL A 171 1.90 -6.93 17.62
CA VAL A 171 2.75 -6.86 16.42
C VAL A 171 3.61 -8.13 16.34
N PRO A 172 3.68 -8.81 15.17
CA PRO A 172 4.51 -10.00 15.01
C PRO A 172 5.99 -9.65 15.21
N LYS A 173 6.71 -10.52 15.95
CA LYS A 173 8.12 -10.34 16.33
C LYS A 173 9.06 -11.29 15.58
N ASN A 174 8.51 -12.30 14.94
CA ASN A 174 9.26 -13.31 14.20
C ASN A 174 8.48 -13.76 12.96
N GLU A 175 9.13 -14.57 12.15
CA GLU A 175 8.58 -15.04 10.87
C GLU A 175 7.29 -15.85 11.04
N ALA A 176 7.24 -16.74 12.03
CA ALA A 176 6.06 -17.57 12.30
C ALA A 176 4.84 -16.71 12.72
N GLU A 177 5.05 -15.73 13.60
CA GLU A 177 4.01 -14.78 13.98
C GLU A 177 3.56 -13.91 12.81
N LEU A 178 4.48 -13.51 11.92
CA LEU A 178 4.15 -12.74 10.72
C LEU A 178 3.26 -13.55 9.76
N MET A 179 3.54 -14.85 9.61
CA MET A 179 2.74 -15.77 8.82
C MET A 179 1.32 -15.94 9.38
N ILE A 180 1.18 -15.99 10.71
CA ILE A 180 -0.13 -16.03 11.37
C ILE A 180 -0.86 -14.70 11.16
N TRP A 181 -0.21 -13.57 11.45
CA TRP A 181 -0.76 -12.22 11.28
C TRP A 181 -1.24 -11.99 9.84
N TRP A 182 -0.51 -12.50 8.85
CA TRP A 182 -0.85 -12.39 7.43
C TRP A 182 -2.23 -13.01 7.09
N LYS A 183 -2.54 -14.15 7.70
CA LYS A 183 -3.77 -14.92 7.45
C LYS A 183 -4.91 -14.51 8.38
N MET A 184 -4.60 -14.07 9.61
CA MET A 184 -5.55 -13.83 10.68
C MET A 184 -6.45 -12.60 10.41
N PRO A 185 -7.78 -12.74 10.31
CA PRO A 185 -8.69 -11.61 10.33
C PRO A 185 -8.74 -10.98 11.74
N PRO A 186 -9.09 -9.68 11.86
CA PRO A 186 -9.32 -9.07 13.17
C PRO A 186 -10.43 -9.81 13.92
N PRO A 187 -10.37 -9.86 15.27
CA PRO A 187 -11.41 -10.43 16.11
C PRO A 187 -12.76 -9.71 15.97
#